data_AF-A0A7S3VAI9-F1
#
_entry.id   AF-A0A7S3VAI9-F1
#
_cell.length_a   1.000
_cell.length_b   1.000
_cell.length_c   1.000
_cell.angle_alpha   90.00
_cell.angle_beta   90.00
_cell.angle_gamma   90.00
#
_symmetry.space_group_name_H-M   'P 1'
#
loop_
_entity.id
_entity.type
_entity.pdbx_description
1 polymer ?
#
loop_
_entity_poly.entity_id
_entity_poly.type
_entity_poly.pdbx_seq_one_letter_code
_entity_poly.pdbx_strand_id
1 'polypeptide(L)'
;LAFQWSISKDTLSEKAWYAQFKRLAEFHRIHGTARVPGQYPPDPKLGNWVAKQRRQYQCMQKGKTCSMNKERIQLLEGLAFQWSISKDTLSEKGWHAQFQRL
;
A
#
# COMPACT_ATOMS: atom_id res chain seq x y z
N LEU A 1 22.17 9.87 -34.50
CA LEU A 1 21.24 8.77 -34.13
C LEU A 1 20.88 8.93 -32.65
N ALA A 2 19.77 9.59 -32.35
CA ALA A 2 19.36 9.86 -30.97
C ALA A 2 18.73 8.60 -30.37
N PHE A 3 19.41 7.99 -29.39
CA PHE A 3 18.87 6.89 -28.60
C PHE A 3 17.72 7.41 -27.74
N GLN A 4 16.51 7.04 -28.11
CA GLN A 4 15.29 7.42 -27.43
C GLN A 4 15.22 6.65 -26.11
N TRP A 5 15.63 7.29 -25.02
CA TRP A 5 15.43 6.80 -23.66
C TRP A 5 13.93 6.73 -23.37
N SER A 6 13.29 5.64 -23.79
CA SER A 6 12.01 5.24 -23.24
C SER A 6 12.29 4.72 -21.84
N ILE A 7 12.41 5.65 -20.87
CA ILE A 7 12.33 5.30 -19.46
C ILE A 7 10.90 4.79 -19.27
N SER A 8 10.76 3.46 -19.27
CA SER A 8 9.48 2.77 -19.18
C SER A 8 8.65 3.38 -18.04
N LYS A 9 7.38 3.68 -18.35
CA LYS A 9 6.39 4.21 -17.40
C LYS A 9 6.34 3.41 -16.07
N ASP A 10 6.74 2.15 -16.11
CA ASP A 10 6.83 1.23 -14.99
C ASP A 10 7.86 1.66 -13.92
N THR A 11 9.08 2.06 -14.28
CA THR A 11 10.15 2.37 -13.31
C THR A 11 9.89 3.67 -12.54
N LEU A 12 9.25 4.65 -13.18
CA LEU A 12 8.86 5.90 -12.51
C LEU A 12 7.73 5.66 -11.51
N SER A 13 6.78 4.77 -11.84
CA SER A 13 5.66 4.43 -10.97
C SER A 13 6.13 3.70 -9.69
N GLU A 14 7.15 2.86 -9.80
CA GLU A 14 7.76 2.16 -8.67
C GLU A 14 8.52 3.10 -7.76
N LYS A 15 9.38 3.97 -8.31
CA LYS A 15 10.11 4.98 -7.51
C LYS A 15 9.15 5.86 -6.72
N ALA A 16 8.06 6.29 -7.34
CA ALA A 16 7.03 7.08 -6.68
C ALA A 16 6.32 6.30 -5.55
N TRP A 17 6.07 4.99 -5.76
CA TRP A 17 5.50 4.14 -4.72
C TRP A 17 6.45 4.01 -3.52
N TYR A 18 7.73 3.71 -3.76
CA TYR A 18 8.75 3.58 -2.72
C TYR A 18 8.99 4.88 -1.94
N ALA A 19 8.93 6.03 -2.62
CA ALA A 19 9.04 7.32 -1.94
C ALA A 19 7.90 7.54 -0.93
N GLN A 20 6.67 7.16 -1.28
CA GLN A 20 5.53 7.26 -0.38
C GLN A 20 5.56 6.19 0.73
N PHE A 21 6.05 4.98 0.42
CA PHE A 21 6.30 3.95 1.43
C PHE A 21 7.29 4.43 2.49
N LYS A 22 8.39 5.07 2.10
CA LYS A 22 9.37 5.67 3.05
C LYS A 22 8.72 6.71 3.95
N ARG A 23 7.79 7.52 3.42
CA ARG A 23 7.03 8.50 4.23
C ARG A 23 6.11 7.82 5.24
N LEU A 24 5.46 6.71 4.85
CA LEU A 24 4.67 5.91 5.77
C LEU A 24 5.55 5.27 6.86
N ALA A 25 6.73 4.76 6.50
CA ALA A 25 7.68 4.20 7.46
C ALA A 25 8.14 5.25 8.47
N GLU A 26 8.40 6.48 8.02
CA GLU A 26 8.73 7.60 8.91
C GLU A 26 7.55 7.99 9.81
N PHE A 27 6.33 8.02 9.27
CA PHE A 27 5.13 8.22 10.07
C PHE A 27 4.99 7.14 11.16
N HIS A 28 5.21 5.86 10.80
CA HIS A 28 5.20 4.75 11.75
C HIS A 28 6.29 4.90 12.81
N ARG A 29 7.49 5.36 12.44
CA ARG A 29 8.59 5.62 13.37
C ARG A 29 8.24 6.70 14.40
N ILE A 30 7.53 7.75 13.99
CA ILE A 30 7.16 8.88 14.85
C ILE A 30 5.93 8.54 15.72
N HIS A 31 4.92 7.93 15.14
CA HIS A 31 3.62 7.70 15.79
C HIS A 31 3.45 6.30 16.40
N GLY A 32 4.41 5.39 16.15
CA GLY A 32 4.33 3.98 16.56
C GLY A 32 3.24 3.18 15.82
N THR A 33 2.54 3.78 14.86
CA THR A 33 1.45 3.14 14.12
C THR A 33 1.46 3.56 12.66
N ALA A 34 1.03 2.68 11.77
CA ALA A 34 0.80 3.00 10.35
C ALA A 34 -0.68 3.32 10.06
N ARG A 35 -1.42 3.78 11.09
CA ARG A 35 -2.86 4.07 11.00
C ARG A 35 -3.08 5.49 10.49
N VAL A 36 -2.75 5.72 9.23
CA VAL A 36 -3.01 7.00 8.57
C VAL A 36 -4.46 7.04 8.04
N PRO A 37 -5.26 8.05 8.41
CA PRO A 37 -6.58 8.27 7.82
C PRO A 37 -6.46 8.59 6.32
N GLY A 38 -7.49 8.25 5.53
CA GLY A 38 -7.49 8.59 4.10
C GLY A 38 -7.46 10.11 3.85
N GLN A 39 -8.11 10.87 4.72
CA GLN A 39 -7.97 12.33 4.80
C GLN A 39 -7.03 12.65 5.95
N TYR A 40 -5.75 12.84 5.64
CA TYR A 40 -4.74 13.21 6.62
C TYR A 40 -4.30 14.67 6.35
N PRO A 41 -4.87 15.67 7.05
CA PRO A 41 -4.59 17.09 6.76
C PRO A 41 -3.10 17.48 6.81
N PRO A 42 -2.26 16.93 7.71
CA PRO A 42 -0.83 17.27 7.75
C PRO A 42 -0.03 16.80 6.53
N ASP A 43 -0.41 15.67 5.93
CA ASP A 43 0.13 15.22 4.64
C ASP A 43 -1.00 14.59 3.79
N PRO A 44 -1.75 15.42 3.04
CA PRO A 44 -2.85 14.94 2.22
C PRO A 44 -2.40 13.96 1.13
N LYS A 45 -1.13 14.07 0.68
CA LYS A 45 -0.57 13.16 -0.32
C LYS A 45 -0.37 11.76 0.27
N LEU A 46 0.12 11.67 1.50
CA LEU A 46 0.25 10.41 2.22
C LEU A 46 -1.13 9.79 2.49
N GLY A 47 -2.10 10.57 2.98
CA GLY A 47 -3.47 10.10 3.21
C GLY A 47 -4.13 9.53 1.95
N ASN A 48 -4.05 10.27 0.84
CA ASN A 48 -4.56 9.82 -0.46
C ASN A 48 -3.84 8.55 -0.96
N TRP A 49 -2.53 8.47 -0.78
CA TRP A 49 -1.76 7.29 -1.16
C TRP A 49 -2.15 6.06 -0.34
N VAL A 50 -2.33 6.22 0.97
CA VAL A 50 -2.81 5.16 1.87
C VAL A 50 -4.21 4.68 1.48
N ALA A 51 -5.14 5.60 1.18
CA ALA A 51 -6.46 5.25 0.68
C ALA A 51 -6.39 4.47 -0.65
N LYS A 52 -5.48 4.87 -1.55
CA LYS A 52 -5.22 4.15 -2.80
C LYS A 52 -4.69 2.73 -2.55
N GLN A 53 -3.78 2.52 -1.60
CA GLN A 53 -3.28 1.18 -1.27
C GLN A 53 -4.42 0.27 -0.80
N ARG A 54 -5.28 0.76 0.11
CA ARG A 54 -6.46 0.01 0.58
C ARG A 54 -7.39 -0.38 -0.56
N ARG A 55 -7.69 0.54 -1.49
CA ARG A 55 -8.53 0.26 -2.67
C ARG A 55 -7.87 -0.77 -3.59
N GLN A 56 -6.58 -0.64 -3.87
CA GLN A 56 -5.86 -1.57 -4.75
C GLN A 56 -5.82 -2.99 -4.16
N TYR A 57 -5.62 -3.11 -2.84
CA TYR A 57 -5.69 -4.40 -2.14
C TYR A 57 -7.09 -5.01 -2.17
N GLN A 58 -8.15 -4.21 -1.99
CA GLN A 58 -9.53 -4.69 -2.15
C GLN A 58 -9.83 -5.14 -3.59
N CYS A 59 -9.32 -4.45 -4.61
CA CYS A 59 -9.45 -4.88 -6.00
C CYS A 59 -8.74 -6.22 -6.23
N MET A 60 -7.53 -6.39 -5.70
CA MET A 60 -6.78 -7.65 -5.77
C MET A 60 -7.55 -8.81 -5.16
N GLN A 61 -8.12 -8.61 -3.97
CA GLN A 61 -8.94 -9.64 -3.29
C GLN A 61 -10.19 -10.03 -4.10
N LYS A 62 -10.74 -9.08 -4.88
CA LYS A 62 -11.89 -9.33 -5.77
C LYS A 62 -11.48 -9.92 -7.13
N GLY A 63 -10.21 -10.29 -7.32
CA GLY A 63 -9.69 -10.82 -8.58
C GLY A 63 -9.66 -9.81 -9.73
N LYS A 64 -9.74 -8.50 -9.43
CA LYS A 64 -9.70 -7.45 -10.45
C LYS A 64 -8.26 -7.06 -10.79
N THR A 65 -8.04 -6.63 -12.03
CA THR A 65 -6.76 -6.04 -12.46
C THR A 65 -6.42 -4.82 -11.60
N CYS A 66 -5.29 -4.88 -10.91
CA CYS A 66 -4.81 -3.86 -9.99
C CYS A 66 -3.28 -3.77 -10.05
N SER A 67 -2.73 -2.63 -9.61
CA SER A 67 -1.28 -2.42 -9.54
C SER A 67 -0.68 -2.85 -8.19
N MET A 68 -1.46 -3.52 -7.34
CA MET A 68 -0.95 -4.14 -6.11
C MET A 68 -0.21 -5.42 -6.46
N ASN A 69 0.97 -5.61 -5.87
CA ASN A 69 1.76 -6.83 -6.01
C ASN A 69 2.13 -7.38 -4.62
N LYS A 70 2.66 -8.60 -4.56
CA LYS A 70 3.02 -9.29 -3.30
C LYS A 70 4.09 -8.54 -2.50
N GLU A 71 5.10 -7.99 -3.17
CA GLU A 71 6.20 -7.24 -2.54
C GLU A 71 5.68 -6.00 -1.79
N ARG A 72 4.81 -5.22 -2.44
CA ARG A 72 4.18 -4.03 -1.83
C ARG A 72 3.34 -4.38 -0.61
N ILE A 73 2.65 -5.53 -0.66
CA ILE A 73 1.86 -6.05 0.44
C ILE A 73 2.77 -6.38 1.63
N GLN A 74 3.82 -7.17 1.40
CA GLN A 74 4.79 -7.57 2.44
C GLN A 74 5.46 -6.36 3.09
N LEU A 75 5.86 -5.35 2.29
CA LEU A 75 6.45 -4.12 2.80
C LEU A 75 5.48 -3.36 3.72
N LEU A 76 4.21 -3.25 3.32
CA LEU A 76 3.18 -2.58 4.13
C LEU A 76 2.85 -3.36 5.41
N GLU A 77 2.75 -4.69 5.34
CA GLU A 77 2.57 -5.55 6.51
C GLU A 77 3.72 -5.45 7.51
N GLY A 78 4.96 -5.29 7.03
CA GLY A 78 6.12 -5.02 7.87
C GLY A 78 6.00 -3.74 8.71
N LEU A 79 5.11 -2.82 8.35
CA LEU A 79 4.78 -1.61 9.12
C LEU A 79 3.48 -1.76 9.93
N ALA A 80 2.97 -2.97 10.11
CA ALA A 80 1.66 -3.24 10.71
C ALA A 80 0.53 -2.42 10.05
N PHE A 81 0.58 -2.27 8.72
CA PHE A 81 -0.36 -1.44 7.99
C PHE A 81 -1.79 -1.96 8.05
N GLN A 82 -2.73 -1.09 8.44
CA GLN A 82 -4.15 -1.42 8.52
C GLN A 82 -4.85 -1.23 7.17
N TRP A 83 -5.16 -2.35 6.52
CA TRP A 83 -5.88 -2.42 5.24
C TRP A 83 -7.36 -2.02 5.34
N SER A 84 -7.97 -2.17 6.53
CA SER A 84 -9.32 -1.71 6.84
C SER A 84 -9.30 -0.80 8.06
N ILE A 85 -10.12 0.26 8.05
CA ILE A 85 -10.35 1.14 9.22
C ILE A 85 -11.74 0.90 9.84
N SER A 86 -12.53 -0.03 9.30
CA SER A 86 -13.82 -0.40 9.90
C SER A 86 -13.61 -0.85 11.34
N LYS A 87 -14.46 -0.37 12.28
CA LYS A 87 -14.51 -0.92 13.64
C LYS A 87 -14.65 -2.45 13.54
N ASP A 88 -13.81 -3.15 14.28
CA ASP A 88 -13.74 -4.61 14.34
C ASP A 88 -15.11 -5.27 14.24
N THR A 89 -15.30 -6.07 13.20
CA THR A 89 -15.78 -7.45 13.35
C THR A 89 -15.35 -8.16 12.06
N LEU A 90 -14.14 -8.72 12.04
CA LEU A 90 -13.64 -9.80 11.17
C LEU A 90 -12.11 -9.81 11.37
N SER A 91 -11.67 -10.19 12.57
CA SER A 91 -11.37 -11.57 12.95
C SER A 91 -10.20 -12.15 12.16
N GLU A 92 -9.22 -12.66 12.90
CA GLU A 92 -7.98 -13.38 12.55
C GLU A 92 -8.09 -14.48 11.45
N LYS A 93 -9.30 -14.73 10.95
CA LYS A 93 -9.67 -15.74 9.95
C LYS A 93 -9.48 -15.32 8.50
N GLY A 94 -9.24 -14.03 8.21
CA GLY A 94 -9.01 -13.55 6.83
C GLY A 94 -7.62 -13.85 6.28
N TRP A 95 -6.60 -13.82 7.13
CA TRP A 95 -5.19 -13.96 6.72
C TRP A 95 -4.75 -15.41 6.50
N HIS A 96 -5.27 -16.35 7.30
CA HIS A 96 -4.90 -17.75 7.23
C HIS A 96 -5.52 -18.51 6.05
N ALA A 97 -6.71 -18.09 5.57
CA ALA A 97 -7.40 -18.79 4.50
C ALA A 97 -6.79 -18.57 3.10
N GLN A 98 -6.09 -17.47 2.88
CA GLN A 98 -5.62 -17.08 1.53
C GLN A 98 -4.13 -17.34 1.28
N PHE A 99 -3.31 -17.53 2.32
CA PHE A 99 -1.86 -17.77 2.17
C PHE A 99 -1.44 -19.25 2.25
N GLN A 100 -2.33 -20.19 2.55
CA GLN A 100 -2.03 -21.64 2.51
C GLN A 100 -2.13 -22.28 1.11
N ARG A 101 -2.07 -21.51 0.02
CA ARG A 101 -2.11 -22.02 -1.38
C ARG A 101 -1.01 -21.44 -2.28
N LEU A 102 0.20 -21.38 -1.76
CA LEU A 102 1.45 -21.32 -2.52
C LEU A 102 2.46 -22.26 -1.87
#